data_AF-A0A9E1UAW7-F1
#
_entry.id   AF-A0A9E1UAW7-F1
#
_cell.length_a   1.000
_cell.length_b   1.000
_cell.length_c   1.000
_cell.angle_alpha   90.00
_cell.angle_beta   90.00
_cell.angle_gamma   90.00
#
_symmetry.space_group_name_H-M   'P 1'
#
loop_
_entity.id
_entity.type
_entity.pdbx_description
1 polymer ?
#
loop_
_entity_poly.entity_id
_entity_poly.type
_entity_poly.pdbx_seq_one_letter_code
_entity_poly.pdbx_strand_id
1 'polypeptide(L)' 'PDPLFQGLRDGGHFYFVHSYHLRPNDPEVVLGETEYGYPFASVVRKDNVWGVQFHPEKSQQAGLQLLQNFCTLT' A
#
# COMPACT_ATOMS: atom_id res chain seq x y z
N PRO A 1 -8.60 5.96 8.89
CA PRO A 1 -8.27 5.00 7.80
C PRO A 1 -8.27 5.72 6.45
N ASP A 2 -7.20 5.57 5.66
CA ASP A 2 -7.08 6.20 4.34
C ASP A 2 -8.13 5.63 3.36
N PRO A 3 -8.78 6.43 2.48
CA PRO A 3 -9.78 5.92 1.54
C PRO A 3 -9.23 4.86 0.58
N LEU A 4 -7.91 4.83 0.34
CA LEU A 4 -7.27 3.78 -0.45
C LEU A 4 -7.56 2.37 0.08
N PHE A 5 -7.80 2.22 1.38
CA PHE A 5 -8.05 0.93 2.04
C PHE A 5 -9.52 0.58 2.23
N GLN A 6 -10.45 1.39 1.70
CA GLN A 6 -11.88 1.18 1.88
C GLN A 6 -12.32 -0.20 1.37
N GLY A 7 -13.04 -0.96 2.20
CA GLY A 7 -13.56 -2.28 1.82
C GLY A 7 -12.51 -3.39 1.72
N LEU A 8 -11.24 -3.12 2.02
CA LEU A 8 -10.25 -4.18 2.20
C LEU A 8 -10.54 -4.95 3.49
N ARG A 9 -10.42 -6.27 3.42
CA ARG A 9 -10.57 -7.16 4.57
C ARG A 9 -9.26 -7.20 5.35
N ASP A 10 -9.36 -7.20 6.67
CA ASP A 10 -8.24 -7.60 7.52
C ASP A 10 -7.76 -9.00 7.14
N GLY A 11 -6.44 -9.17 7.06
CA GLY A 11 -5.81 -10.41 6.59
C GLY A 11 -5.77 -10.58 5.06
N GLY A 12 -6.12 -9.55 4.27
CA GLY A 12 -5.86 -9.53 2.84
C GLY A 12 -4.36 -9.60 2.52
N HIS A 13 -3.98 -10.40 1.52
CA HIS A 13 -2.59 -10.55 1.11
C HIS A 13 -2.30 -9.75 -0.17
N PHE A 14 -1.12 -9.14 -0.22
CA PHE A 14 -0.58 -8.45 -1.38
C PHE A 14 0.73 -9.10 -1.84
N TYR A 15 0.98 -9.09 -3.14
CA TYR A 15 2.14 -9.72 -3.75
C TYR A 15 3.34 -8.78 -3.81
N PHE A 16 4.44 -9.16 -3.18
CA PHE A 16 5.71 -8.43 -3.17
C PHE A 16 6.78 -9.17 -3.98
N VAL A 17 7.61 -8.42 -4.72
CA VAL A 17 8.84 -8.92 -5.35
C VAL A 17 9.85 -7.78 -5.49
N HIS A 18 10.73 -7.61 -4.50
CA HIS A 18 11.72 -6.55 -4.49
C HIS A 18 12.91 -6.90 -3.57
N SER A 19 14.07 -6.31 -3.85
CA SER A 19 15.26 -6.42 -2.99
C SER A 19 15.55 -5.16 -2.18
N TYR A 20 14.98 -4.02 -2.62
CA TYR A 20 15.12 -2.71 -1.97
C TYR A 20 13.73 -2.22 -1.58
N HIS A 21 13.66 -1.36 -0.57
CA HIS A 21 12.42 -0.70 -0.16
C HIS A 21 12.69 0.78 0.11
N LEU A 22 11.62 1.56 0.16
CA LEU A 22 11.69 2.98 0.52
C LEU A 22 11.99 3.12 2.03
N ARG A 23 12.94 4.01 2.36
CA ARG A 23 13.11 4.55 3.72
C ARG A 23 12.81 6.05 3.66
N PRO A 24 11.59 6.49 4.00
CA PRO A 24 11.23 7.89 3.89
C PRO A 24 11.97 8.72 4.93
N ASN A 25 12.37 9.94 4.54
CA ASN A 25 12.96 10.91 5.48
C ASN A 25 11.90 11.52 6.41
N ASP A 26 10.65 11.60 5.92
CA ASP A 26 9.49 12.09 6.65
C ASP A 26 8.61 10.88 7.01
N PRO A 27 8.49 10.50 8.29
CA PRO A 27 7.68 9.36 8.70
C PRO A 27 6.17 9.60 8.58
N GLU A 28 5.71 10.86 8.51
CA GLU A 28 4.28 11.20 8.41
C GLU A 28 3.65 10.71 7.08
N VAL A 29 4.47 10.45 6.05
CA VAL A 29 3.99 9.95 4.76
C VAL A 29 3.67 8.46 4.78
N VAL A 30 4.02 7.72 5.84
CA VAL A 30 3.81 6.28 5.91
C VAL A 30 2.36 5.98 6.29
N LEU A 31 1.62 5.34 5.38
CA LEU A 31 0.26 4.89 5.63
C LEU A 31 0.17 3.43 6.08
N GLY A 32 1.17 2.62 5.71
CA GLY A 32 1.19 1.20 6.00
C GLY A 32 2.60 0.64 5.99
N GLU A 33 2.86 -0.25 6.92
CA GLU A 33 4.11 -0.99 7.03
C GLU A 33 3.88 -2.49 6.76
N THR A 34 4.95 -3.17 6.37
CA THR A 34 4.96 -4.61 6.23
C THR A 34 6.20 -5.17 6.92
N GLU A 35 6.04 -6.32 7.57
CA GLU A 35 7.12 -6.99 8.27
C GLU A 35 7.71 -8.09 7.39
N TYR A 36 9.00 -7.99 7.08
CA TYR A 36 9.77 -9.04 6.43
C TYR A 36 11.19 -9.04 7.00
N GLY A 37 11.38 -9.73 8.13
CA GLY A 37 12.59 -9.65 8.96
C GLY A 37 12.67 -8.36 9.79
N TYR A 38 12.25 -7.23 9.23
CA TYR A 38 12.07 -5.94 9.90
C TYR A 38 10.89 -5.16 9.27
N PRO A 39 10.29 -4.18 9.97
CA PRO A 39 9.24 -3.34 9.41
C PRO A 39 9.79 -2.38 8.36
N PHE A 40 9.07 -2.23 7.25
CA PHE A 40 9.36 -1.23 6.22
C PHE A 40 8.08 -0.59 5.70
N ALA A 41 8.18 0.64 5.20
CA ALA A 41 7.06 1.35 4.57
C ALA A 41 6.64 0.65 3.26
N SER A 42 5.45 0.04 3.27
CA SER A 42 4.89 -0.65 2.11
C SER A 42 3.77 0.14 1.42
N VAL A 43 3.18 1.10 2.13
CA VAL A 43 2.25 2.08 1.57
C VAL A 43 2.60 3.47 2.08
N VAL A 44 2.73 4.42 1.15
CA VAL A 44 2.98 5.83 1.46
C VAL A 44 1.98 6.73 0.76
N ARG A 45 1.74 7.90 1.33
CA ARG A 45 0.97 8.97 0.72
C ARG A 45 1.57 10.32 1.08
N LYS A 46 1.64 11.20 0.08
CA LYS A 46 1.85 12.62 0.28
C LYS A 46 0.87 13.38 -0.59
N ASP A 47 0.01 14.18 0.04
CA ASP A 47 -1.04 14.95 -0.62
C ASP A 47 -1.94 14.06 -1.50
N ASN A 48 -1.89 14.24 -2.81
CA ASN A 48 -2.63 13.51 -3.84
C ASN A 48 -1.81 12.39 -4.53
N VAL A 49 -0.67 12.01 -3.95
CA VAL A 49 0.21 10.97 -4.49
C VAL A 49 0.25 9.79 -3.53
N TRP A 50 -0.07 8.60 -4.03
CA TRP A 50 0.06 7.33 -3.30
C TRP A 50 1.15 6.47 -3.93
N GLY A 51 1.87 5.72 -3.10
CA GLY A 51 2.84 4.73 -3.52
C GLY A 51 2.63 3.43 -2.77
N VAL A 52 2.67 2.31 -3.48
CA VAL A 52 2.63 0.96 -2.90
C VAL A 52 3.87 0.19 -3.34
N GLN A 53 4.46 -0.59 -2.42
CA GLN A 53 5.63 -1.41 -2.71
C GLN A 53 5.25 -2.76 -3.32
N PHE A 54 4.05 -3.27 -2.99
CA PHE A 54 3.49 -4.47 -3.60
C PHE A 54 2.88 -4.19 -4.98
N HIS A 55 2.58 -5.25 -5.71
CA HIS A 55 1.94 -5.21 -7.02
C HIS A 55 0.42 -5.41 -6.90
N PRO A 56 -0.40 -4.34 -6.85
CA PRO A 56 -1.84 -4.49 -6.72
C PRO A 56 -2.45 -5.28 -7.89
N GLU A 57 -1.92 -5.16 -9.10
CA GLU A 57 -2.35 -5.92 -10.28
C GLU A 57 -2.10 -7.43 -10.18
N LYS A 58 -1.19 -7.86 -9.30
CA LYS A 58 -0.87 -9.28 -9.02
C LYS A 58 -1.46 -9.78 -7.70
N SER A 59 -2.23 -8.95 -7.00
CA SER A 59 -2.74 -9.22 -5.64
C SER A 59 -4.21 -9.65 -5.62
N GLN A 60 -4.71 -10.21 -6.73
CA GLN A 60 -6.05 -10.77 -6.85
C GLN A 60 -7.16 -9.78 -6.40
N GLN A 61 -8.16 -10.26 -5.65
CA GLN A 61 -9.31 -9.45 -5.24
C GLN A 61 -8.92 -8.27 -4.35
N ALA A 62 -7.95 -8.45 -3.45
CA ALA A 62 -7.47 -7.36 -2.58
C ALA A 62 -6.81 -6.24 -3.41
N GLY A 63 -5.97 -6.64 -4.36
CA GLY A 63 -5.34 -5.74 -5.32
C GLY A 63 -6.34 -4.97 -6.21
N LEU A 64 -7.33 -5.69 -6.75
CA LEU A 64 -8.37 -5.08 -7.57
C LEU A 64 -9.20 -4.06 -6.79
N GLN A 65 -9.58 -4.38 -5.55
CA GLN A 65 -10.32 -3.45 -4.69
C GLN A 65 -9.50 -2.19 -4.39
N LEU A 66 -8.20 -2.33 -4.10
CA LEU A 66 -7.32 -1.18 -3.86
C LEU A 66 -7.21 -0.28 -5.10
N LEU A 67 -7.08 -0.85 -6.30
CA LEU A 67 -7.08 -0.08 -7.55
C LEU A 67 -8.42 0.61 -7.83
N GLN A 68 -9.54 -0.06 -7.53
CA GLN A 68 -10.87 0.56 -7.63
C GLN A 68 -10.99 1.77 -6.72
N ASN A 69 -10.57 1.61 -5.45
CA ASN A 69 -10.57 2.71 -4.49
C ASN A 69 -9.78 3.91 -5.02
N PHE A 70 -8.56 3.66 -5.52
CA PHE A 70 -7.70 4.69 -6.10
C PHE A 70 -8.37 5.42 -7.28
N CYS A 71 -8.97 4.69 -8.22
CA CYS A 71 -9.66 5.29 -9.37
C CYS A 71 -10.90 6.11 -9.00
N THR A 72 -11.50 5.85 -7.85
CA THR A 72 -12.69 6.56 -7.37
C THR A 72 -12.38 7.67 -6.36
N LEU A 73 -11.10 7.96 -6.09
CA LEU A 73 -10.71 9.12 -5.28
C LEU A 73 -11.08 10.41 -6.02
N THR A 74 -11.83 11.28 -5.36
CA THR A 74 -12.18 12.64 -5.81
C THR A 74 -11.62 13.68 -4.88
#